data_AF-A0A959RF96-F1
#
_entry.id   AF-A0A959RF96-F1
#
_cell.length_a   1.000
_cell.length_b   1.000
_cell.length_c   1.000
_cell.angle_alpha   90.00
_cell.angle_beta   90.00
_cell.angle_gamma   90.00
#
_symmetry.space_group_name_H-M   'P 1'
#
loop_
_entity.id
_entity.type
_entity.pdbx_description
1 polymer ?
#
loop_
_entity_poly.entity_id
_entity_poly.type
_entity_poly.pdbx_seq_one_letter_code
_entity_poly.pdbx_strand_id
1 'polypeptide(L)'
;YEHFPTGWAVAFSTPFQMFKRYSEYSGGTCDPLVISWPKGIKAKGEVRNQYHHSTDIVPTILDICGLEMPKVYKGVEQYPLSGVSMRYTFDAKPDGKTKKEVQYYAMLGTRAIWKDGWKAVALHVPLIGRGKFDEDEWELYHVDEDRSESKNLAKEHPEKLQELIKVWFDEAEKNMVLPLDDRSAIELLGTERPAEEAPRERYVYYPGTAPIPEGVAVNCRGRSYKILADVEITDPDCSGVIFAHGSRFGGHSLFIKDKKLYYVYNFLGIKPEQKFISGEELKPGKYTLGMEFNRESSGQYQESIGNTKLYINEKVVAEGPMKTQPGKFTLSGDGLCIGNDSGDAVSEEYKSPGEFKGGTILGVGVSVEKMQYLDLEKLAAAAFATD
;
A
#
# COMPACT_ATOMS: atom_id res chain seq x y z
N TYR A 1 -11.48 -2.66 -11.40
CA TYR A 1 -10.89 -1.32 -11.66
C TYR A 1 -9.44 -1.58 -12.00
N GLU A 2 -9.00 -1.02 -13.11
CA GLU A 2 -7.65 -1.21 -13.64
C GLU A 2 -6.71 -0.32 -12.87
N HIS A 3 -5.80 -0.95 -12.12
CA HIS A 3 -4.89 -0.22 -11.25
C HIS A 3 -3.97 0.69 -12.09
N PHE A 4 -3.36 0.15 -13.14
CA PHE A 4 -2.54 0.93 -14.07
C PHE A 4 -2.33 0.19 -15.39
N PRO A 5 -2.70 0.74 -16.56
CA PRO A 5 -2.53 0.04 -17.84
C PRO A 5 -1.06 -0.23 -18.18
N THR A 6 -0.76 -1.45 -18.64
CA THR A 6 0.61 -1.90 -18.98
C THR A 6 1.35 -0.96 -19.95
N GLY A 7 0.66 -0.44 -20.98
CA GLY A 7 1.28 0.50 -21.93
C GLY A 7 1.79 1.79 -21.29
N TRP A 8 1.06 2.33 -20.31
CA TRP A 8 1.52 3.49 -19.55
C TRP A 8 2.67 3.13 -18.61
N ALA A 9 2.66 1.93 -18.02
CA ALA A 9 3.75 1.47 -17.16
C ALA A 9 5.09 1.42 -17.92
N VAL A 10 5.08 0.90 -19.15
CA VAL A 10 6.24 0.88 -20.05
C VAL A 10 6.67 2.29 -20.45
N ALA A 11 5.72 3.17 -20.77
CA ALA A 11 6.02 4.56 -21.13
C ALA A 11 6.75 5.32 -20.00
N PHE A 12 6.33 5.11 -18.75
CA PHE A 12 6.99 5.71 -17.59
C PHE A 12 8.33 5.06 -17.23
N SER A 13 8.58 3.84 -17.69
CA SER A 13 9.83 3.11 -17.43
C SER A 13 10.86 3.31 -18.54
N THR A 14 10.50 3.95 -19.66
CA THR A 14 11.41 4.19 -20.80
C THR A 14 12.64 4.99 -20.35
N PRO A 15 13.87 4.57 -20.71
CA PRO A 15 14.22 3.58 -21.74
C PRO A 15 14.39 2.14 -21.24
N PHE A 16 14.06 1.85 -19.98
CA PHE A 16 14.33 0.57 -19.36
C PHE A 16 13.34 -0.52 -19.77
N GLN A 17 13.79 -1.77 -19.69
CA GLN A 17 12.93 -2.93 -19.86
C GLN A 17 11.94 -3.08 -18.69
N MET A 18 10.73 -3.50 -19.01
CA MET A 18 9.64 -3.79 -18.07
C MET A 18 9.32 -2.62 -17.12
N PHE A 19 8.73 -2.92 -15.96
CA PHE A 19 8.20 -1.95 -15.00
C PHE A 19 8.04 -2.65 -13.63
N LYS A 20 7.33 -2.02 -12.68
CA LYS A 20 7.01 -2.57 -11.35
C LYS A 20 6.66 -4.06 -11.37
N ARG A 21 7.19 -4.80 -10.38
CA ARG A 21 7.18 -6.28 -10.19
C ARG A 21 8.36 -7.02 -10.81
N TYR A 22 8.94 -6.48 -11.87
CA TYR A 22 10.10 -7.07 -12.53
C TYR A 22 11.38 -6.53 -11.88
N SER A 23 11.79 -7.11 -10.75
CA SER A 23 12.99 -6.64 -10.02
C SER A 23 14.29 -6.95 -10.77
N GLU A 24 14.22 -7.82 -11.75
CA GLU A 24 15.33 -8.21 -12.58
C GLU A 24 15.73 -7.11 -13.58
N TYR A 25 14.78 -6.29 -14.06
CA TYR A 25 15.04 -5.21 -15.00
C TYR A 25 15.05 -3.82 -14.36
N SER A 26 15.69 -2.87 -15.02
CA SER A 26 15.81 -1.50 -14.52
C SER A 26 14.48 -0.75 -14.52
N GLY A 27 13.49 -1.14 -15.34
CA GLY A 27 12.16 -0.52 -15.31
C GLY A 27 11.41 -0.79 -14.00
N GLY A 28 11.71 -1.90 -13.32
CA GLY A 28 11.16 -2.21 -12.00
C GLY A 28 12.00 -1.74 -10.81
N THR A 29 13.20 -1.20 -11.04
CA THR A 29 14.19 -0.93 -9.97
C THR A 29 14.93 0.41 -10.03
N CYS A 30 14.85 1.13 -11.15
CA CYS A 30 15.52 2.43 -11.32
C CYS A 30 14.55 3.57 -11.06
N ASP A 31 14.62 4.14 -9.86
CA ASP A 31 13.86 5.32 -9.45
C ASP A 31 14.71 6.60 -9.44
N PRO A 32 14.11 7.78 -9.68
CA PRO A 32 14.80 9.05 -9.47
C PRO A 32 15.06 9.30 -7.98
N LEU A 33 16.30 9.64 -7.62
CA LEU A 33 16.68 10.02 -6.26
C LEU A 33 17.15 11.48 -6.23
N VAL A 34 16.54 12.29 -5.37
CA VAL A 34 16.97 13.66 -5.09
C VAL A 34 17.42 13.76 -3.63
N ILE A 35 18.67 14.16 -3.42
CA ILE A 35 19.23 14.39 -2.09
C ILE A 35 19.45 15.90 -1.89
N SER A 36 18.83 16.47 -0.87
CA SER A 36 18.99 17.88 -0.50
C SER A 36 19.49 18.01 0.94
N TRP A 37 20.70 18.53 1.07
CA TRP A 37 21.27 18.88 2.37
C TRP A 37 22.08 20.19 2.24
N PRO A 38 21.43 21.37 2.31
CA PRO A 38 22.07 22.64 1.98
C PRO A 38 23.34 22.96 2.77
N LYS A 39 23.47 22.44 4.00
CA LYS A 39 24.66 22.62 4.85
C LYS A 39 25.82 21.70 4.49
N GLY A 40 25.57 20.52 3.90
CA GLY A 40 26.60 19.51 3.63
C GLY A 40 26.80 19.16 2.16
N ILE A 41 25.95 19.64 1.25
CA ILE A 41 26.08 19.45 -0.20
C ILE A 41 26.26 20.80 -0.88
N LYS A 42 27.45 21.01 -1.43
CA LYS A 42 27.80 22.22 -2.19
C LYS A 42 27.20 22.21 -3.59
N ALA A 43 27.13 21.05 -4.23
CA ALA A 43 26.53 20.87 -5.55
C ALA A 43 25.09 21.41 -5.61
N LYS A 44 24.71 22.01 -6.74
CA LYS A 44 23.37 22.58 -6.98
C LYS A 44 22.89 22.21 -8.38
N GLY A 45 21.81 21.42 -8.45
CA GLY A 45 21.21 21.00 -9.71
C GLY A 45 22.08 20.03 -10.53
N GLU A 46 23.13 19.45 -9.94
CA GLU A 46 24.01 18.49 -10.61
C GLU A 46 23.39 17.09 -10.61
N VAL A 47 23.54 16.38 -11.73
CA VAL A 47 23.16 14.97 -11.88
C VAL A 47 24.38 14.10 -11.61
N ARG A 48 24.17 12.93 -10.99
CA ARG A 48 25.23 12.00 -10.61
C ARG A 48 24.86 10.59 -11.07
N ASN A 49 25.81 9.88 -11.68
CA ASN A 49 25.56 8.58 -12.32
C ASN A 49 26.22 7.39 -11.60
N GLN A 50 26.79 7.59 -10.40
CA GLN A 50 27.30 6.48 -9.59
C GLN A 50 26.16 5.50 -9.28
N TYR A 51 26.37 4.24 -9.61
CA TYR A 51 25.41 3.18 -9.28
C TYR A 51 25.23 3.05 -7.76
N HIS A 52 23.98 3.11 -7.33
CA HIS A 52 23.53 2.99 -5.95
C HIS A 52 22.13 2.38 -5.87
N HIS A 53 21.77 1.90 -4.68
CA HIS A 53 20.50 1.23 -4.42
C HIS A 53 19.83 1.79 -3.15
N SER A 54 18.53 1.57 -2.98
CA SER A 54 17.76 2.08 -1.82
C SER A 54 18.35 1.66 -0.46
N THR A 55 19.02 0.50 -0.42
CA THR A 55 19.73 -0.01 0.77
C THR A 55 20.88 0.90 1.23
N ASP A 56 21.36 1.80 0.38
CA ASP A 56 22.46 2.73 0.67
C ASP A 56 22.00 3.97 1.46
N ILE A 57 20.69 4.21 1.58
CA ILE A 57 20.12 5.39 2.25
C ILE A 57 20.46 5.39 3.75
N VAL A 58 20.20 4.27 4.45
CA VAL A 58 20.44 4.17 5.90
C VAL A 58 21.94 4.33 6.25
N PRO A 59 22.88 3.61 5.59
CA PRO A 59 24.31 3.86 5.77
C PRO A 59 24.71 5.32 5.55
N THR A 60 24.13 5.99 4.54
CA THR A 60 24.41 7.40 4.25
C THR A 60 23.95 8.32 5.37
N ILE A 61 22.74 8.11 5.91
CA ILE A 61 22.20 8.90 7.01
C ILE A 61 23.07 8.73 8.27
N LEU A 62 23.43 7.49 8.61
CA LEU A 62 24.29 7.20 9.76
C LEU A 62 25.68 7.86 9.63
N ASP A 63 26.32 7.74 8.47
CA ASP A 63 27.62 8.38 8.17
C ASP A 63 27.54 9.92 8.33
N ILE A 64 26.49 10.55 7.77
CA ILE A 64 26.26 11.99 7.92
C ILE A 64 26.08 12.39 9.39
N CYS A 65 25.36 11.58 10.17
CA CYS A 65 25.12 11.81 11.59
C CYS A 65 26.33 11.45 12.48
N GLY A 66 27.38 10.81 11.93
CA GLY A 66 28.50 10.31 12.72
C GLY A 66 28.11 9.17 13.67
N LEU A 67 27.13 8.35 13.26
CA LEU A 67 26.61 7.23 14.02
C LEU A 67 27.04 5.90 13.39
N GLU A 68 27.23 4.89 14.23
CA GLU A 68 27.42 3.50 13.79
C GLU A 68 26.13 2.70 13.98
N MET A 69 25.89 1.72 13.11
CA MET A 69 24.78 0.77 13.29
C MET A 69 25.06 -0.09 14.53
N PRO A 70 24.17 -0.13 15.53
CA PRO A 70 24.38 -0.95 16.71
C PRO A 70 24.36 -2.44 16.35
N LYS A 71 25.27 -3.23 16.92
CA LYS A 71 25.26 -4.69 16.77
C LYS A 71 24.09 -5.34 17.52
N VAL A 72 23.63 -4.70 18.60
CA VAL A 72 22.50 -5.16 19.42
C VAL A 72 21.63 -3.97 19.78
N TYR A 73 20.32 -4.10 19.61
CA TYR A 73 19.34 -3.10 20.04
C TYR A 73 18.26 -3.75 20.90
N LYS A 74 18.10 -3.26 22.13
CA LYS A 74 17.14 -3.80 23.13
C LYS A 74 17.21 -5.33 23.31
N GLY A 75 18.42 -5.89 23.27
CA GLY A 75 18.67 -7.33 23.44
C GLY A 75 18.50 -8.17 22.17
N VAL A 76 18.20 -7.56 21.02
CA VAL A 76 18.08 -8.24 19.73
C VAL A 76 19.34 -7.97 18.90
N GLU A 77 19.99 -9.03 18.41
CA GLU A 77 21.10 -8.91 17.45
C GLU A 77 20.59 -8.30 16.14
N GLN A 78 21.33 -7.34 15.59
CA GLN A 78 20.93 -6.63 14.39
C GLN A 78 21.63 -7.22 13.16
N TYR A 79 20.88 -7.31 12.06
CA TYR A 79 21.46 -7.66 10.78
C TYR A 79 22.38 -6.53 10.28
N PRO A 80 23.57 -6.82 9.74
CA PRO A 80 24.42 -5.81 9.12
C PRO A 80 23.68 -5.06 8.01
N LEU A 81 24.01 -3.78 7.81
CA LEU A 81 23.47 -3.04 6.68
C LEU A 81 24.04 -3.60 5.37
N SER A 82 23.17 -3.96 4.42
CA SER A 82 23.58 -4.47 3.10
C SER A 82 24.06 -3.37 2.14
N GLY A 83 23.90 -2.10 2.49
CA GLY A 83 24.25 -0.95 1.66
C GLY A 83 25.58 -0.28 2.04
N VAL A 84 26.03 0.63 1.18
CA VAL A 84 27.22 1.47 1.39
C VAL A 84 26.85 2.94 1.41
N SER A 85 27.56 3.77 2.18
CA SER A 85 27.26 5.21 2.23
C SER A 85 27.51 5.89 0.87
N MET A 86 26.53 6.66 0.41
CA MET A 86 26.59 7.56 -0.74
C MET A 86 27.24 8.90 -0.42
N ARG A 87 27.62 9.19 0.84
CA ARG A 87 28.13 10.51 1.24
C ARG A 87 29.30 11.00 0.38
N TYR A 88 30.18 10.09 -0.06
CA TYR A 88 31.31 10.42 -0.93
C TYR A 88 30.88 11.08 -2.24
N THR A 89 29.67 10.78 -2.73
CA THR A 89 29.15 11.35 -3.98
C THR A 89 28.95 12.85 -3.88
N PHE A 90 28.78 13.42 -2.68
CA PHE A 90 28.49 14.83 -2.49
C PHE A 90 29.64 15.75 -2.96
N ASP A 91 30.87 15.26 -2.84
CA ASP A 91 32.09 15.94 -3.27
C ASP A 91 32.76 15.30 -4.51
N ALA A 92 32.32 14.10 -4.91
CA ALA A 92 32.87 13.40 -6.07
C ALA A 92 32.53 14.14 -7.39
N LYS A 93 33.26 13.81 -8.46
CA LYS A 93 32.86 14.21 -9.82
C LYS A 93 31.55 13.51 -10.21
N PRO A 94 30.63 14.17 -10.94
CA PRO A 94 29.36 13.61 -11.40
C PRO A 94 29.42 12.17 -11.94
N ASP A 95 30.42 11.85 -12.76
CA ASP A 95 30.63 10.54 -13.38
C ASP A 95 31.85 9.80 -12.81
N GLY A 96 32.22 10.08 -11.56
CA GLY A 96 33.25 9.34 -10.84
C GLY A 96 32.84 7.88 -10.59
N LYS A 97 33.83 7.02 -10.29
CA LYS A 97 33.60 5.60 -9.97
C LYS A 97 32.69 5.44 -8.74
N THR A 98 31.74 4.51 -8.80
CA THR A 98 30.94 4.15 -7.61
C THR A 98 31.78 3.39 -6.57
N LYS A 99 31.41 3.53 -5.29
CA LYS A 99 31.93 2.68 -4.21
C LYS A 99 31.14 1.40 -4.00
N LYS A 100 30.02 1.22 -4.71
CA LYS A 100 29.22 0.00 -4.64
C LYS A 100 29.82 -1.04 -5.57
N GLU A 101 30.10 -2.22 -5.03
CA GLU A 101 30.74 -3.31 -5.78
C GLU A 101 29.73 -4.32 -6.31
N VAL A 102 28.67 -4.59 -5.54
CA VAL A 102 27.66 -5.61 -5.87
C VAL A 102 26.27 -5.18 -5.38
N GLN A 103 25.23 -5.57 -6.11
CA GLN A 103 23.84 -5.46 -5.68
C GLN A 103 23.01 -6.61 -6.27
N TYR A 104 22.47 -7.47 -5.40
CA TYR A 104 21.53 -8.50 -5.82
C TYR A 104 20.09 -7.96 -5.83
N TYR A 105 19.24 -8.60 -6.61
CA TYR A 105 17.82 -8.34 -6.73
C TYR A 105 17.09 -9.68 -6.69
N ALA A 106 16.02 -9.73 -5.89
CA ALA A 106 15.11 -10.87 -5.83
C ALA A 106 13.73 -10.42 -5.35
N MET A 107 12.68 -10.72 -6.11
CA MET A 107 11.31 -10.42 -5.71
C MET A 107 10.31 -11.29 -6.47
N LEU A 108 9.43 -12.00 -5.76
CA LEU A 108 8.30 -12.74 -6.35
C LEU A 108 8.74 -13.73 -7.46
N GLY A 109 9.91 -14.36 -7.29
CA GLY A 109 10.52 -15.29 -8.26
C GLY A 109 11.55 -14.66 -9.20
N THR A 110 11.48 -13.35 -9.43
CA THR A 110 12.41 -12.63 -10.30
C THR A 110 13.79 -12.47 -9.66
N ARG A 111 14.87 -12.44 -10.46
CA ARG A 111 16.26 -12.44 -9.98
C ARG A 111 17.19 -11.64 -10.89
N ALA A 112 18.05 -10.81 -10.31
CA ALA A 112 19.17 -10.19 -11.02
C ALA A 112 20.33 -9.85 -10.10
N ILE A 113 21.49 -9.61 -10.69
CA ILE A 113 22.71 -9.18 -9.99
C ILE A 113 23.39 -8.10 -10.81
N TRP A 114 23.76 -7.00 -10.17
CA TRP A 114 24.67 -6.02 -10.72
C TRP A 114 26.04 -6.14 -10.02
N LYS A 115 27.12 -6.09 -10.79
CA LYS A 115 28.49 -6.05 -10.29
C LYS A 115 29.41 -5.39 -11.32
N ASP A 116 30.14 -4.37 -10.89
CA ASP A 116 31.16 -3.68 -11.70
C ASP A 116 30.67 -3.25 -13.10
N GLY A 117 29.46 -2.68 -13.18
CA GLY A 117 28.88 -2.21 -14.44
C GLY A 117 28.22 -3.28 -15.30
N TRP A 118 28.32 -4.55 -14.91
CA TRP A 118 27.64 -5.68 -15.55
C TRP A 118 26.39 -6.09 -14.76
N LYS A 119 25.35 -6.50 -15.48
CA LYS A 119 24.10 -6.99 -14.89
C LYS A 119 23.69 -8.31 -15.53
N ALA A 120 23.41 -9.33 -14.72
CA ALA A 120 22.78 -10.56 -15.16
C ALA A 120 21.36 -10.66 -14.62
N VAL A 121 20.45 -11.16 -15.46
CA VAL A 121 19.00 -11.19 -15.22
C VAL A 121 18.48 -12.59 -15.53
N ALA A 122 17.71 -13.19 -14.62
CA ALA A 122 17.00 -14.44 -14.89
C ALA A 122 15.61 -14.12 -15.47
N LEU A 123 15.26 -14.76 -16.58
CA LEU A 123 13.95 -14.65 -17.21
C LEU A 123 12.92 -15.47 -16.43
N HIS A 124 12.26 -14.84 -15.47
CA HIS A 124 11.22 -15.48 -14.67
C HIS A 124 10.04 -14.52 -14.47
N VAL A 125 8.84 -14.93 -14.85
CA VAL A 125 7.66 -14.07 -14.68
C VAL A 125 7.27 -14.04 -13.20
N PRO A 126 7.04 -12.87 -12.58
CA PRO A 126 6.69 -12.81 -11.17
C PRO A 126 5.31 -13.43 -10.88
N LEU A 127 5.12 -13.98 -9.68
CA LEU A 127 3.81 -14.45 -9.16
C LEU A 127 3.12 -15.56 -9.96
N ILE A 128 3.88 -16.43 -10.64
CA ILE A 128 3.29 -17.48 -11.50
C ILE A 128 3.08 -18.84 -10.82
N GLY A 129 3.67 -19.05 -9.64
CA GLY A 129 3.60 -20.31 -8.89
C GLY A 129 4.08 -21.54 -9.68
N ARG A 130 5.04 -21.34 -10.60
CA ARG A 130 5.54 -22.39 -11.49
C ARG A 130 6.76 -23.10 -10.91
N GLY A 131 7.56 -22.40 -10.10
CA GLY A 131 8.88 -22.86 -9.69
C GLY A 131 9.79 -23.08 -10.89
N LYS A 132 10.57 -24.18 -10.89
CA LYS A 132 11.51 -24.56 -11.97
C LYS A 132 12.58 -23.49 -12.26
N PHE A 133 13.07 -22.85 -11.21
CA PHE A 133 14.09 -21.79 -11.28
C PHE A 133 15.42 -22.23 -11.91
N ASP A 134 15.66 -23.54 -12.00
CA ASP A 134 16.79 -24.18 -12.67
C ASP A 134 16.64 -24.22 -14.20
N GLU A 135 15.42 -24.08 -14.72
CA GLU A 135 15.13 -24.02 -16.16
C GLU A 135 15.17 -22.58 -16.71
N ASP A 136 15.28 -21.57 -15.83
CA ASP A 136 15.25 -20.16 -16.25
C ASP A 136 16.51 -19.80 -17.07
N GLU A 137 16.27 -19.15 -18.21
CA GLU A 137 17.33 -18.57 -19.03
C GLU A 137 17.88 -17.30 -18.36
N TRP A 138 19.18 -17.06 -18.53
CA TRP A 138 19.83 -15.86 -18.04
C TRP A 138 20.34 -14.96 -19.17
N GLU A 139 20.07 -13.67 -19.03
CA GLU A 139 20.56 -12.60 -19.89
C GLU A 139 21.72 -11.86 -19.24
N LEU A 140 22.56 -11.22 -20.06
CA LEU A 140 23.71 -10.44 -19.60
C LEU A 140 23.73 -9.07 -20.28
N TYR A 141 24.00 -8.02 -19.52
CA TYR A 141 24.10 -6.64 -19.99
C TYR A 141 25.32 -5.94 -19.40
N HIS A 142 25.95 -5.04 -20.16
CA HIS A 142 26.92 -4.08 -19.62
C HIS A 142 26.22 -2.73 -19.47
N VAL A 143 25.64 -2.47 -18.30
CA VAL A 143 24.72 -1.34 -18.09
C VAL A 143 25.40 0.03 -17.98
N ASP A 144 26.72 0.06 -17.78
CA ASP A 144 27.51 1.31 -17.90
C ASP A 144 27.63 1.77 -19.36
N GLU A 145 27.53 0.83 -20.32
CA GLU A 145 27.57 1.12 -21.76
C GLU A 145 26.16 1.16 -22.37
N ASP A 146 25.28 0.27 -21.92
CA ASP A 146 23.88 0.15 -22.32
C ASP A 146 22.95 0.18 -21.11
N ARG A 147 22.65 1.40 -20.66
CA ARG A 147 21.74 1.65 -19.54
C ARG A 147 20.31 1.12 -19.78
N SER A 148 19.92 0.88 -21.03
CA SER A 148 18.57 0.43 -21.39
C SER A 148 18.39 -1.09 -21.32
N GLU A 149 19.47 -1.83 -21.12
CA GLU A 149 19.46 -3.30 -21.16
C GLU A 149 18.98 -3.82 -22.53
N SER A 150 19.27 -3.11 -23.63
CA SER A 150 18.74 -3.45 -24.95
C SER A 150 19.48 -4.60 -25.66
N LYS A 151 20.77 -4.79 -25.38
CA LYS A 151 21.60 -5.83 -26.03
C LYS A 151 21.99 -6.92 -25.06
N ASN A 152 21.39 -8.11 -25.21
CA ASN A 152 21.78 -9.29 -24.45
C ASN A 152 23.13 -9.86 -24.96
N LEU A 153 24.13 -9.85 -24.08
CA LEU A 153 25.52 -10.25 -24.29
C LEU A 153 25.84 -11.66 -23.79
N ALA A 154 24.86 -12.44 -23.32
CA ALA A 154 25.07 -13.74 -22.70
C ALA A 154 25.86 -14.72 -23.59
N LYS A 155 25.57 -14.73 -24.90
CA LYS A 155 26.26 -15.57 -25.88
C LYS A 155 27.68 -15.08 -26.20
N GLU A 156 27.92 -13.77 -26.10
CA GLU A 156 29.23 -13.15 -26.36
C GLU A 156 30.18 -13.29 -25.16
N HIS A 157 29.64 -13.29 -23.93
CA HIS A 157 30.41 -13.36 -22.68
C HIS A 157 29.88 -14.41 -21.70
N PRO A 158 29.89 -15.71 -22.06
CA PRO A 158 29.31 -16.77 -21.23
C PRO A 158 30.04 -16.95 -19.89
N GLU A 159 31.36 -16.74 -19.85
CA GLU A 159 32.13 -16.82 -18.60
C GLU A 159 31.74 -15.71 -17.62
N LYS A 160 31.51 -14.50 -18.14
CA LYS A 160 31.06 -13.36 -17.32
C LYS A 160 29.66 -13.62 -16.75
N LEU A 161 28.78 -14.20 -17.56
CA LEU A 161 27.45 -14.59 -17.11
C LEU A 161 27.51 -15.61 -15.97
N GLN A 162 28.31 -16.67 -16.11
CA GLN A 162 28.47 -17.67 -15.06
C GLN A 162 29.11 -17.10 -13.78
N GLU A 163 30.08 -16.18 -13.91
CA GLU A 163 30.62 -15.43 -12.77
C GLU A 163 29.50 -14.73 -12.00
N LEU A 164 28.65 -13.97 -12.70
CA LEU A 164 27.57 -13.21 -12.08
C LEU A 164 26.49 -14.11 -11.47
N ILE A 165 26.10 -15.19 -12.13
CA ILE A 165 25.15 -16.17 -11.57
C ILE A 165 25.67 -16.72 -10.25
N LYS A 166 26.96 -17.08 -10.18
CA LYS A 166 27.57 -17.55 -8.93
C LYS A 166 27.50 -16.46 -7.85
N VAL A 167 27.86 -15.22 -8.18
CA VAL A 167 27.78 -14.09 -7.24
C VAL A 167 26.35 -13.88 -6.75
N TRP A 168 25.34 -14.02 -7.62
CA TRP A 168 23.94 -13.92 -7.21
C TRP A 168 23.58 -14.97 -6.15
N PHE A 169 23.97 -16.23 -6.33
CA PHE A 169 23.70 -17.27 -5.33
C PHE A 169 24.47 -17.04 -4.02
N ASP A 170 25.72 -16.58 -4.08
CA ASP A 170 26.49 -16.22 -2.88
C ASP A 170 25.77 -15.09 -2.09
N GLU A 171 25.24 -14.07 -2.79
CA GLU A 171 24.48 -12.98 -2.16
C GLU A 171 23.08 -13.42 -1.69
N ALA A 172 22.42 -14.33 -2.41
CA ALA A 172 21.13 -14.87 -2.04
C ALA A 172 21.19 -15.64 -0.71
N GLU A 173 22.23 -16.46 -0.50
CA GLU A 173 22.46 -17.16 0.77
C GLU A 173 22.76 -16.16 1.90
N LYS A 174 23.68 -15.22 1.67
CA LYS A 174 24.04 -14.17 2.64
C LYS A 174 22.90 -13.24 3.02
N ASN A 175 21.82 -13.17 2.24
CA ASN A 175 20.69 -12.27 2.52
C ASN A 175 19.37 -13.02 2.72
N MET A 176 19.43 -14.34 3.01
CA MET A 176 18.27 -15.18 3.32
C MET A 176 17.18 -15.13 2.24
N VAL A 177 17.59 -15.03 0.97
CA VAL A 177 16.68 -15.04 -0.19
C VAL A 177 16.15 -16.45 -0.47
N LEU A 178 16.89 -17.48 -0.03
CA LEU A 178 16.56 -18.88 -0.29
C LEU A 178 15.67 -19.47 0.84
N PRO A 179 14.71 -20.35 0.51
CA PRO A 179 14.36 -20.83 -0.83
C PRO A 179 13.65 -19.77 -1.68
N LEU A 180 13.80 -19.87 -3.00
CA LEU A 180 13.11 -19.00 -3.94
C LEU A 180 11.59 -19.19 -3.86
N ASP A 181 10.86 -18.08 -3.99
CA ASP A 181 9.42 -18.02 -3.83
C ASP A 181 8.79 -17.20 -4.96
N ASP A 182 8.09 -17.88 -5.87
CA ASP A 182 7.28 -17.31 -6.95
C ASP A 182 5.79 -17.60 -6.75
N ARG A 183 5.36 -17.95 -5.52
CA ARG A 183 3.96 -18.26 -5.21
C ARG A 183 3.00 -17.30 -5.89
N SER A 184 1.90 -17.84 -6.38
CA SER A 184 0.87 -17.03 -7.01
C SER A 184 0.36 -15.99 -6.03
N ALA A 185 -0.19 -14.91 -6.57
CA ALA A 185 -0.74 -13.89 -5.70
C ALA A 185 -1.91 -14.39 -4.85
N ILE A 186 -2.64 -15.43 -5.30
CA ILE A 186 -3.66 -16.12 -4.51
C ILE A 186 -3.04 -16.70 -3.25
N GLU A 187 -1.94 -17.45 -3.40
CA GLU A 187 -1.25 -18.08 -2.28
C GLU A 187 -0.64 -17.02 -1.34
N LEU A 188 -0.02 -15.97 -1.87
CA LEU A 188 0.61 -14.92 -1.06
C LEU A 188 -0.41 -14.06 -0.31
N LEU A 189 -1.51 -13.66 -0.94
CA LEU A 189 -2.56 -12.86 -0.32
C LEU A 189 -3.44 -13.69 0.63
N GLY A 190 -3.56 -14.99 0.37
CA GLY A 190 -4.25 -15.95 1.24
C GLY A 190 -3.42 -16.44 2.42
N THR A 191 -2.09 -16.20 2.43
CA THR A 191 -1.23 -16.60 3.54
C THR A 191 -1.59 -15.81 4.79
N GLU A 192 -2.01 -16.52 5.84
CA GLU A 192 -2.25 -15.93 7.15
C GLU A 192 -0.95 -15.31 7.68
N ARG A 193 -0.97 -14.01 7.94
CA ARG A 193 0.18 -13.29 8.48
C ARG A 193 0.09 -13.29 10.00
N PRO A 194 1.21 -13.48 10.73
CA PRO A 194 1.23 -13.29 12.17
C PRO A 194 0.66 -11.91 12.52
N ALA A 195 -0.36 -11.89 13.37
CA ALA A 195 -0.92 -10.67 13.93
C ALA A 195 -0.50 -10.58 15.39
N GLU A 196 -0.11 -9.38 15.84
CA GLU A 196 0.21 -9.13 17.25
C GLU A 196 -1.03 -9.22 18.15
N GLU A 197 -2.23 -9.09 17.56
CA GLU A 197 -3.50 -9.01 18.27
C GLU A 197 -4.45 -10.13 17.81
N ALA A 198 -5.21 -10.67 18.77
CA ALA A 198 -6.23 -11.67 18.48
C ALA A 198 -7.40 -11.06 17.67
N PRO A 199 -8.11 -11.87 16.87
CA PRO A 199 -9.36 -11.45 16.23
C PRO A 199 -10.33 -10.86 17.26
N ARG A 200 -10.92 -9.71 16.93
CA ARG A 200 -11.89 -9.02 17.79
C ARG A 200 -13.15 -8.67 17.02
N GLU A 201 -14.28 -8.66 17.73
CA GLU A 201 -15.59 -8.33 17.17
C GLU A 201 -15.97 -6.87 17.43
N ARG A 202 -15.19 -6.16 18.25
CA ARG A 202 -15.42 -4.77 18.64
C ARG A 202 -14.13 -3.97 18.57
N TYR A 203 -14.24 -2.80 17.95
CA TYR A 203 -13.17 -1.84 17.73
C TYR A 203 -13.61 -0.49 18.28
N VAL A 204 -12.66 0.29 18.80
CA VAL A 204 -12.89 1.66 19.25
C VAL A 204 -11.81 2.54 18.63
N TYR A 205 -12.24 3.57 17.92
CA TYR A 205 -11.39 4.53 17.22
C TYR A 205 -11.60 5.93 17.80
N TYR A 206 -10.56 6.76 17.77
CA TYR A 206 -10.56 8.11 18.33
C TYR A 206 -10.16 9.12 17.26
N PRO A 207 -10.65 10.38 17.32
CA PRO A 207 -10.22 11.43 16.41
C PRO A 207 -8.76 11.86 16.68
N GLY A 208 -8.16 12.57 15.73
CA GLY A 208 -6.82 13.14 15.87
C GLY A 208 -5.68 12.14 15.75
N THR A 209 -5.97 10.92 15.29
CA THR A 209 -4.96 9.90 14.98
C THR A 209 -4.60 9.90 13.49
N ALA A 210 -3.52 9.21 13.13
CA ALA A 210 -3.23 8.92 11.73
C ALA A 210 -4.33 8.00 11.12
N PRO A 211 -4.53 8.05 9.79
CA PRO A 211 -5.38 7.10 9.08
C PRO A 211 -4.96 5.67 9.36
N ILE A 212 -5.92 4.79 9.61
CA ILE A 212 -5.66 3.39 9.93
C ILE A 212 -5.76 2.59 8.62
N PRO A 213 -4.67 1.97 8.14
CA PRO A 213 -4.71 1.21 6.89
C PRO A 213 -5.79 0.12 6.91
N GLU A 214 -6.53 -0.05 5.81
CA GLU A 214 -7.66 -0.99 5.73
C GLU A 214 -7.28 -2.43 6.14
N GLY A 215 -6.02 -2.84 5.92
CA GLY A 215 -5.53 -4.17 6.31
C GLY A 215 -5.46 -4.43 7.82
N VAL A 216 -5.44 -3.38 8.64
CA VAL A 216 -5.43 -3.45 10.12
C VAL A 216 -6.63 -2.76 10.76
N ALA A 217 -7.47 -2.09 9.96
CA ALA A 217 -8.75 -1.57 10.39
C ALA A 217 -9.80 -2.69 10.55
N VAL A 218 -10.97 -2.32 11.07
CA VAL A 218 -12.12 -3.22 11.18
C VAL A 218 -12.55 -3.74 9.79
N ASN A 219 -12.72 -5.05 9.68
CA ASN A 219 -13.12 -5.69 8.43
C ASN A 219 -14.64 -5.90 8.38
N CYS A 220 -15.36 -4.94 7.79
CA CYS A 220 -16.82 -4.99 7.65
C CYS A 220 -17.31 -5.84 6.47
N ARG A 221 -16.40 -6.43 5.67
CA ARG A 221 -16.75 -7.09 4.41
C ARG A 221 -17.36 -8.47 4.65
N GLY A 222 -18.44 -8.78 3.94
CA GLY A 222 -19.07 -10.10 3.96
C GLY A 222 -19.79 -10.45 5.26
N ARG A 223 -20.18 -9.46 6.06
CA ARG A 223 -20.76 -9.66 7.41
C ARG A 223 -21.63 -8.48 7.84
N SER A 224 -22.47 -8.69 8.86
CA SER A 224 -23.23 -7.61 9.49
C SER A 224 -22.30 -6.74 10.35
N TYR A 225 -22.59 -5.43 10.46
CA TYR A 225 -21.79 -4.51 11.28
C TYR A 225 -22.59 -3.31 11.78
N LYS A 226 -22.09 -2.67 12.83
CA LYS A 226 -22.64 -1.42 13.40
C LYS A 226 -21.55 -0.42 13.66
N ILE A 227 -21.85 0.85 13.46
CA ILE A 227 -20.99 1.99 13.78
C ILE A 227 -21.76 2.89 14.74
N LEU A 228 -21.17 3.22 15.88
CA LEU A 228 -21.74 4.12 16.88
C LEU A 228 -20.68 5.15 17.27
N ALA A 229 -21.00 6.42 17.09
CA ALA A 229 -20.17 7.56 17.47
C ALA A 229 -20.78 8.29 18.65
N ASP A 230 -19.98 8.53 19.68
CA ASP A 230 -20.33 9.43 20.78
C ASP A 230 -19.87 10.85 20.43
N VAL A 231 -20.83 11.77 20.26
CA VAL A 231 -20.62 13.11 19.71
C VAL A 231 -21.30 14.16 20.58
N GLU A 232 -20.55 15.19 20.94
CA GLU A 232 -21.07 16.40 21.57
C GLU A 232 -21.05 17.55 20.56
N ILE A 233 -22.24 18.05 20.21
CA ILE A 233 -22.42 19.20 19.32
C ILE A 233 -22.54 20.45 20.17
N THR A 234 -21.67 21.42 19.94
CA THR A 234 -21.67 22.72 20.65
C THR A 234 -22.15 23.86 19.77
N ASP A 235 -22.04 23.72 18.45
CA ASP A 235 -22.39 24.73 17.46
C ASP A 235 -23.61 24.26 16.63
N PRO A 236 -24.67 25.09 16.48
CA PRO A 236 -25.81 24.75 15.62
C PRO A 236 -25.44 24.53 14.15
N ASP A 237 -24.28 25.00 13.68
CA ASP A 237 -23.79 24.82 12.31
C ASP A 237 -22.69 23.72 12.24
N CYS A 238 -22.68 22.82 13.22
CA CYS A 238 -21.82 21.63 13.23
C CYS A 238 -21.94 20.83 11.93
N SER A 239 -20.79 20.41 11.40
CA SER A 239 -20.67 19.73 10.12
C SER A 239 -19.35 18.97 10.04
N GLY A 240 -19.27 18.05 9.07
CA GLY A 240 -18.06 17.31 8.75
C GLY A 240 -18.15 15.82 9.08
N VAL A 241 -17.08 15.12 8.74
CA VAL A 241 -16.97 13.67 8.78
C VAL A 241 -16.79 13.19 10.22
N ILE A 242 -17.66 12.27 10.66
CA ILE A 242 -17.50 11.58 11.94
C ILE A 242 -16.64 10.33 11.75
N PHE A 243 -16.95 9.56 10.70
CA PHE A 243 -16.28 8.33 10.33
C PHE A 243 -16.17 8.25 8.81
N ALA A 244 -15.01 7.87 8.29
CA ALA A 244 -14.81 7.50 6.90
C ALA A 244 -13.93 6.26 6.79
N HIS A 245 -14.26 5.37 5.88
CA HIS A 245 -13.42 4.22 5.56
C HIS A 245 -13.58 3.89 4.07
N GLY A 246 -12.51 4.10 3.30
CA GLY A 246 -12.49 3.95 1.85
C GLY A 246 -12.21 5.25 1.13
N SER A 247 -12.66 5.37 -0.12
CA SER A 247 -12.46 6.57 -0.95
C SER A 247 -13.52 6.69 -2.05
N ARG A 248 -13.32 7.58 -3.02
CA ARG A 248 -14.20 7.71 -4.20
C ARG A 248 -14.39 6.42 -5.00
N PHE A 249 -13.48 5.44 -4.86
CA PHE A 249 -13.54 4.14 -5.53
C PHE A 249 -14.42 3.11 -4.82
N GLY A 250 -14.88 3.41 -3.61
CA GLY A 250 -15.69 2.52 -2.79
C GLY A 250 -15.42 2.77 -1.31
N GLY A 251 -16.41 2.53 -0.46
CA GLY A 251 -16.29 2.79 0.97
C GLY A 251 -17.59 3.25 1.60
N HIS A 252 -17.49 3.77 2.81
CA HIS A 252 -18.62 4.32 3.54
C HIS A 252 -18.21 5.44 4.49
N SER A 253 -19.16 6.34 4.76
CA SER A 253 -18.93 7.49 5.62
C SER A 253 -20.18 7.87 6.41
N LEU A 254 -19.97 8.23 7.67
CA LEU A 254 -20.96 8.83 8.57
C LEU A 254 -20.53 10.27 8.83
N PHE A 255 -21.40 11.25 8.56
CA PHE A 255 -21.04 12.67 8.65
C PHE A 255 -22.26 13.55 8.93
N ILE A 256 -22.01 14.79 9.36
CA ILE A 256 -23.05 15.81 9.55
C ILE A 256 -22.95 16.82 8.42
N LYS A 257 -24.09 17.11 7.79
CA LYS A 257 -24.24 18.14 6.75
C LYS A 257 -25.62 18.75 6.85
N ASP A 258 -25.74 20.06 6.66
CA ASP A 258 -27.03 20.78 6.68
C ASP A 258 -27.87 20.41 7.93
N LYS A 259 -27.19 20.31 9.08
CA LYS A 259 -27.77 19.93 10.39
C LYS A 259 -28.37 18.54 10.44
N LYS A 260 -28.12 17.67 9.46
CA LYS A 260 -28.65 16.31 9.40
C LYS A 260 -27.52 15.29 9.47
N LEU A 261 -27.85 14.12 9.99
CA LEU A 261 -26.96 12.97 9.98
C LEU A 261 -27.06 12.28 8.63
N TYR A 262 -25.91 12.04 8.00
CA TYR A 262 -25.77 11.30 6.75
C TYR A 262 -24.99 10.03 7.01
N TYR A 263 -25.47 8.92 6.47
CA TYR A 263 -24.65 7.75 6.18
C TYR A 263 -24.69 7.48 4.68
N VAL A 264 -23.53 7.34 4.09
CA VAL A 264 -23.38 7.03 2.66
C VAL A 264 -22.54 5.79 2.51
N TYR A 265 -23.03 4.86 1.68
CA TYR A 265 -22.26 3.75 1.18
C TYR A 265 -21.98 3.94 -0.32
N ASN A 266 -20.70 4.16 -0.64
CA ASN A 266 -20.19 4.24 -2.00
C ASN A 266 -19.87 2.82 -2.50
N PHE A 267 -20.75 2.26 -3.33
CA PHE A 267 -20.55 0.93 -3.89
C PHE A 267 -19.69 1.00 -5.16
N LEU A 268 -18.39 0.76 -5.02
CA LEU A 268 -17.44 0.70 -6.15
C LEU A 268 -17.37 1.97 -7.02
N GLY A 269 -17.70 3.15 -6.47
CA GLY A 269 -17.82 4.40 -7.24
C GLY A 269 -19.03 4.47 -8.17
N ILE A 270 -19.89 3.44 -8.19
CA ILE A 270 -21.06 3.36 -9.07
C ILE A 270 -22.16 4.27 -8.54
N LYS A 271 -22.63 5.18 -9.40
CA LYS A 271 -23.69 6.13 -9.08
C LYS A 271 -25.08 5.53 -9.37
N PRO A 272 -26.14 5.93 -8.63
CA PRO A 272 -26.09 6.82 -7.46
C PRO A 272 -25.50 6.13 -6.22
N GLU A 273 -24.91 6.92 -5.32
CA GLU A 273 -24.50 6.44 -3.99
C GLU A 273 -25.73 6.02 -3.17
N GLN A 274 -25.55 5.06 -2.25
CA GLN A 274 -26.60 4.62 -1.34
C GLN A 274 -26.60 5.53 -0.11
N LYS A 275 -27.60 6.41 0.02
CA LYS A 275 -27.65 7.48 1.02
C LYS A 275 -28.79 7.25 2.01
N PHE A 276 -28.49 7.41 3.29
CA PHE A 276 -29.45 7.40 4.41
C PHE A 276 -29.29 8.71 5.15
N ILE A 277 -30.37 9.48 5.28
CA ILE A 277 -30.32 10.85 5.79
C ILE A 277 -31.39 11.00 6.87
N SER A 278 -31.04 11.61 8.01
CA SER A 278 -32.03 11.90 9.04
C SER A 278 -33.08 12.89 8.54
N GLY A 279 -34.36 12.61 8.81
CA GLY A 279 -35.44 13.57 8.57
C GLY A 279 -35.40 14.74 9.55
N GLU A 280 -34.89 14.51 10.76
CA GLU A 280 -34.76 15.50 11.83
C GLU A 280 -33.38 16.20 11.81
N GLU A 281 -33.39 17.47 12.24
CA GLU A 281 -32.17 18.28 12.41
C GLU A 281 -31.55 18.07 13.79
N LEU A 282 -30.23 17.96 13.81
CA LEU A 282 -29.37 17.97 14.98
C LEU A 282 -29.25 19.39 15.53
N LYS A 283 -29.23 19.50 16.86
CA LYS A 283 -29.07 20.77 17.60
C LYS A 283 -27.87 20.62 18.53
N PRO A 284 -27.38 21.70 19.15
CA PRO A 284 -26.40 21.56 20.22
C PRO A 284 -26.89 20.60 21.31
N GLY A 285 -26.05 19.63 21.68
CA GLY A 285 -26.41 18.53 22.57
C GLY A 285 -25.46 17.33 22.46
N LYS A 286 -25.68 16.33 23.31
CA LYS A 286 -24.92 15.06 23.31
C LYS A 286 -25.72 13.99 22.59
N TYR A 287 -25.05 13.23 21.73
CA TYR A 287 -25.68 12.24 20.87
C TYR A 287 -24.85 10.96 20.75
N THR A 288 -25.56 9.85 20.63
CA THR A 288 -25.03 8.65 19.99
C THR A 288 -25.51 8.64 18.55
N LEU A 289 -24.62 8.86 17.58
CA LEU A 289 -24.96 8.89 16.15
C LEU A 289 -24.41 7.61 15.50
N GLY A 290 -25.21 6.91 14.71
CA GLY A 290 -24.72 5.62 14.21
C GLY A 290 -25.57 4.96 13.16
N MET A 291 -25.12 3.80 12.71
CA MET A 291 -25.81 2.97 11.73
C MET A 291 -25.60 1.48 12.00
N GLU A 292 -26.50 0.65 11.50
CA GLU A 292 -26.30 -0.79 11.42
C GLU A 292 -26.63 -1.32 10.02
N PHE A 293 -25.83 -2.27 9.54
CA PHE A 293 -26.11 -3.06 8.36
C PHE A 293 -26.29 -4.52 8.77
N ASN A 294 -27.47 -5.07 8.49
CA ASN A 294 -27.79 -6.47 8.71
C ASN A 294 -27.71 -7.19 7.36
N ARG A 295 -26.71 -8.06 7.21
CA ARG A 295 -26.53 -8.85 5.99
C ARG A 295 -27.57 -9.97 5.95
N GLU A 296 -28.24 -10.12 4.82
CA GLU A 296 -29.29 -11.13 4.62
C GLU A 296 -28.85 -12.21 3.62
N SER A 297 -28.11 -11.84 2.58
CA SER A 297 -27.70 -12.79 1.53
C SER A 297 -26.47 -12.32 0.74
N SER A 298 -25.97 -13.19 -0.14
CA SER A 298 -24.99 -12.82 -1.18
C SER A 298 -25.73 -12.55 -2.50
N GLY A 299 -25.35 -11.47 -3.18
CA GLY A 299 -25.80 -11.20 -4.55
C GLY A 299 -25.01 -11.95 -5.62
N GLN A 300 -25.32 -11.69 -6.88
CA GLN A 300 -24.77 -12.41 -8.04
C GLN A 300 -23.24 -12.33 -8.13
N TYR A 301 -22.67 -11.19 -7.74
CA TYR A 301 -21.23 -10.91 -7.77
C TYR A 301 -20.61 -10.98 -6.38
N GLN A 302 -21.25 -11.71 -5.45
CA GLN A 302 -20.83 -11.87 -4.05
C GLN A 302 -20.88 -10.57 -3.22
N GLU A 303 -21.57 -9.54 -3.69
CA GLU A 303 -21.96 -8.42 -2.86
C GLU A 303 -22.77 -8.89 -1.65
N SER A 304 -22.62 -8.25 -0.50
CA SER A 304 -23.54 -8.52 0.62
C SER A 304 -24.80 -7.70 0.42
N ILE A 305 -25.94 -8.37 0.37
CA ILE A 305 -27.26 -7.75 0.28
C ILE A 305 -27.89 -7.77 1.67
N GLY A 306 -28.49 -6.67 2.08
CA GLY A 306 -29.20 -6.60 3.34
C GLY A 306 -29.88 -5.26 3.56
N ASN A 307 -30.19 -4.98 4.83
CA ASN A 307 -30.94 -3.79 5.22
C ASN A 307 -30.12 -2.91 6.18
N THR A 308 -30.22 -1.60 6.00
CA THR A 308 -29.49 -0.59 6.79
C THR A 308 -30.46 0.25 7.58
N LYS A 309 -30.09 0.56 8.83
CA LYS A 309 -30.79 1.55 9.67
C LYS A 309 -29.81 2.62 10.14
N LEU A 310 -30.26 3.87 10.11
CA LEU A 310 -29.56 5.04 10.62
C LEU A 310 -30.19 5.46 11.95
N TYR A 311 -29.35 5.77 12.93
CA TYR A 311 -29.75 6.03 14.31
C TYR A 311 -29.31 7.42 14.79
N ILE A 312 -30.23 8.10 15.47
CA ILE A 312 -29.92 9.19 16.40
C ILE A 312 -30.36 8.74 17.78
N ASN A 313 -29.41 8.58 18.69
CA ASN A 313 -29.56 7.87 19.96
C ASN A 313 -30.13 6.46 19.73
N GLU A 314 -31.29 6.15 20.30
CA GLU A 314 -31.96 4.85 20.16
C GLU A 314 -33.01 4.84 19.04
N LYS A 315 -33.25 5.99 18.39
CA LYS A 315 -34.31 6.15 17.39
C LYS A 315 -33.79 5.87 15.99
N VAL A 316 -34.50 5.02 15.24
CA VAL A 316 -34.31 4.84 13.80
C VAL A 316 -34.84 6.07 13.07
N VAL A 317 -33.99 6.75 12.31
CA VAL A 317 -34.31 8.00 11.59
C VAL A 317 -34.29 7.86 10.07
N ALA A 318 -33.71 6.78 9.55
CA ALA A 318 -33.80 6.34 8.17
C ALA A 318 -33.54 4.84 8.08
N GLU A 319 -34.14 4.17 7.11
CA GLU A 319 -34.00 2.72 6.88
C GLU A 319 -34.18 2.40 5.40
N GLY A 320 -33.51 1.33 4.94
CA GLY A 320 -33.70 0.83 3.59
C GLY A 320 -32.65 -0.18 3.14
N PRO A 321 -32.82 -0.76 1.94
CA PRO A 321 -31.91 -1.77 1.41
C PRO A 321 -30.53 -1.16 1.13
N MET A 322 -29.48 -1.95 1.37
CA MET A 322 -28.11 -1.61 1.01
C MET A 322 -27.38 -2.84 0.49
N LYS A 323 -26.49 -2.62 -0.48
CA LYS A 323 -25.49 -3.59 -0.90
C LYS A 323 -24.08 -3.12 -0.56
N THR A 324 -23.23 -4.03 -0.11
CA THR A 324 -21.81 -3.76 0.18
C THR A 324 -20.89 -4.56 -0.72
N GLN A 325 -19.73 -3.99 -1.06
CA GLN A 325 -18.77 -4.63 -1.96
C GLN A 325 -18.03 -5.79 -1.27
N PRO A 326 -17.66 -6.86 -2.00
CA PRO A 326 -16.91 -7.97 -1.42
C PRO A 326 -15.43 -7.62 -1.20
N GLY A 327 -14.89 -6.74 -2.06
CA GLY A 327 -13.48 -6.34 -2.10
C GLY A 327 -13.09 -5.26 -1.11
N LYS A 328 -11.79 -4.95 -1.08
CA LYS A 328 -11.27 -3.79 -0.33
C LYS A 328 -11.86 -2.48 -0.85
N PHE A 329 -11.94 -1.47 0.00
CA PHE A 329 -12.38 -0.12 -0.38
C PHE A 329 -11.31 0.63 -1.16
N THR A 330 -10.04 0.37 -0.87
CA THR A 330 -8.91 1.00 -1.53
C THR A 330 -7.82 0.00 -1.88
N LEU A 331 -7.16 0.22 -3.03
CA LEU A 331 -5.96 -0.52 -3.43
C LEU A 331 -4.72 0.01 -2.71
N SER A 332 -4.68 1.31 -2.40
CA SER A 332 -3.57 1.97 -1.69
C SER A 332 -3.94 3.38 -1.24
N GLY A 333 -3.35 3.84 -0.13
CA GLY A 333 -3.29 5.26 0.24
C GLY A 333 -4.39 5.76 1.17
N ASP A 334 -5.55 5.11 1.21
CA ASP A 334 -6.66 5.49 2.11
C ASP A 334 -6.85 4.52 3.28
N GLY A 335 -7.37 5.04 4.38
CA GLY A 335 -7.58 4.30 5.61
C GLY A 335 -8.85 4.72 6.34
N LEU A 336 -9.15 4.01 7.42
CA LEU A 336 -10.23 4.40 8.33
C LEU A 336 -9.81 5.65 9.11
N CYS A 337 -10.65 6.66 9.10
CA CYS A 337 -10.44 7.95 9.76
C CYS A 337 -11.64 8.34 10.63
N ILE A 338 -11.35 8.98 11.77
CA ILE A 338 -12.35 9.57 12.67
C ILE A 338 -12.15 11.09 12.69
N GLY A 339 -13.22 11.83 12.40
CA GLY A 339 -13.19 13.30 12.37
C GLY A 339 -12.72 13.92 11.04
N ASN A 340 -12.29 13.12 10.06
CA ASN A 340 -11.92 13.55 8.71
C ASN A 340 -11.99 12.38 7.72
N ASP A 341 -11.75 12.68 6.44
CA ASP A 341 -11.52 11.73 5.35
C ASP A 341 -10.17 12.06 4.68
N SER A 342 -9.14 11.24 4.90
CA SER A 342 -7.75 11.63 4.67
C SER A 342 -7.30 11.75 3.21
N GLY A 343 -7.99 11.10 2.27
CA GLY A 343 -7.63 11.11 0.85
C GLY A 343 -8.78 11.53 -0.03
N ASP A 344 -9.15 10.71 -1.02
CA ASP A 344 -10.25 11.04 -1.94
C ASP A 344 -11.60 10.81 -1.26
N ALA A 345 -12.47 11.82 -1.28
CA ALA A 345 -13.75 11.78 -0.55
C ALA A 345 -14.57 10.53 -0.87
N VAL A 346 -15.04 9.83 0.17
CA VAL A 346 -15.91 8.65 -0.01
C VAL A 346 -17.22 9.01 -0.72
N SER A 347 -17.77 10.19 -0.44
CA SER A 347 -19.04 10.68 -0.99
C SER A 347 -18.88 12.04 -1.64
N GLU A 348 -19.63 12.28 -2.71
CA GLU A 348 -19.75 13.59 -3.36
C GLU A 348 -20.43 14.67 -2.49
N GLU A 349 -21.01 14.28 -1.35
CA GLU A 349 -21.74 15.18 -0.46
C GLU A 349 -20.83 16.13 0.33
N TYR A 350 -19.52 15.86 0.39
CA TYR A 350 -18.50 16.69 1.02
C TYR A 350 -17.20 16.68 0.21
N LYS A 351 -16.26 17.55 0.59
CA LYS A 351 -14.89 17.57 0.02
C LYS A 351 -13.90 17.17 1.11
N SER A 352 -12.96 16.28 0.79
CA SER A 352 -11.86 15.94 1.69
C SER A 352 -11.00 17.17 2.02
N PRO A 353 -10.47 17.28 3.26
CA PRO A 353 -10.57 16.28 4.32
C PRO A 353 -11.90 16.25 5.09
N GLY A 354 -12.86 17.12 4.76
CA GLY A 354 -14.20 17.09 5.37
C GLY A 354 -14.19 17.22 6.89
N GLU A 355 -13.18 17.89 7.46
CA GLU A 355 -12.92 17.93 8.91
C GLU A 355 -14.18 18.24 9.73
N PHE A 356 -14.38 17.48 10.80
CA PHE A 356 -15.42 17.70 11.77
C PHE A 356 -15.23 19.01 12.54
N LYS A 357 -16.27 19.84 12.57
CA LYS A 357 -16.27 21.16 13.21
C LYS A 357 -17.56 21.40 13.98
N GLY A 358 -17.51 22.28 14.97
CA GLY A 358 -18.69 22.67 15.75
C GLY A 358 -19.08 21.69 16.86
N GLY A 359 -18.17 20.79 17.25
CA GLY A 359 -18.37 19.83 18.32
C GLY A 359 -17.13 19.00 18.61
N THR A 360 -17.30 17.92 19.39
CA THR A 360 -16.26 16.93 19.72
C THR A 360 -16.78 15.53 19.46
N ILE A 361 -15.94 14.68 18.87
CA ILE A 361 -16.16 13.23 18.78
C ILE A 361 -15.39 12.59 19.94
N LEU A 362 -16.07 11.92 20.86
CA LEU A 362 -15.42 11.26 22.00
C LEU A 362 -14.82 9.91 21.62
N GLY A 363 -15.46 9.22 20.67
CA GLY A 363 -14.97 7.96 20.13
C GLY A 363 -16.00 7.32 19.21
N VAL A 364 -15.53 6.41 18.35
CA VAL A 364 -16.37 5.64 17.44
C VAL A 364 -16.15 4.16 17.66
N GLY A 365 -17.20 3.48 18.13
CA GLY A 365 -17.26 2.05 18.25
C GLY A 365 -17.73 1.41 16.95
N VAL A 366 -17.02 0.36 16.51
CA VAL A 366 -17.48 -0.49 15.40
C VAL A 366 -17.59 -1.93 15.91
N SER A 367 -18.76 -2.53 15.75
CA SER A 367 -18.98 -3.95 16.05
C SER A 367 -19.25 -4.72 14.76
N VAL A 368 -18.66 -5.90 14.62
CA VAL A 368 -18.86 -6.79 13.47
C VAL A 368 -19.37 -8.14 13.93
N GLU A 369 -20.21 -8.76 13.12
CA GLU A 369 -20.61 -10.16 13.31
C GLU A 369 -19.37 -11.07 13.25
N LYS A 370 -19.32 -12.08 14.13
CA LYS A 370 -18.22 -13.04 14.18
C LYS A 370 -18.05 -13.80 12.86
N MET A 371 -19.18 -14.22 12.28
CA MET A 371 -19.20 -14.96 11.03
C MET A 371 -18.86 -14.03 9.87
N GLN A 372 -17.92 -14.45 9.02
CA GLN A 372 -17.53 -13.73 7.81
C GLN A 372 -17.65 -14.62 6.59
N TYR A 373 -18.28 -14.11 5.55
CA TYR A 373 -18.39 -14.78 4.26
C TYR A 373 -17.47 -14.09 3.24
N LEU A 374 -16.26 -14.61 3.05
CA LEU A 374 -15.32 -14.15 2.02
C LEU A 374 -15.07 -15.25 0.99
N ASP A 375 -15.02 -14.84 -0.28
CA ASP A 375 -14.48 -15.66 -1.37
C ASP A 375 -13.04 -15.21 -1.61
N LEU A 376 -12.10 -15.89 -0.96
CA LEU A 376 -10.68 -15.53 -0.98
C LEU A 376 -10.07 -15.67 -2.39
N GLU A 377 -10.53 -16.65 -3.17
CA GLU A 377 -10.09 -16.86 -4.55
C GLU A 377 -10.52 -15.69 -5.44
N LYS A 378 -11.77 -15.23 -5.33
CA LYS A 378 -12.22 -14.05 -6.08
C LYS A 378 -11.61 -12.75 -5.60
N LEU A 379 -11.32 -12.59 -4.31
CA LEU A 379 -10.62 -11.41 -3.80
C LEU A 379 -9.22 -11.31 -4.40
N ALA A 380 -8.52 -12.43 -4.48
CA ALA A 380 -7.23 -12.49 -5.16
C ALA A 380 -7.39 -12.24 -6.67
N ALA A 381 -8.36 -12.88 -7.34
CA ALA A 381 -8.63 -12.63 -8.76
C ALA A 381 -8.94 -11.15 -9.04
N ALA A 382 -9.70 -10.47 -8.18
CA ALA A 382 -10.04 -9.06 -8.34
C ALA A 382 -8.83 -8.12 -8.19
N ALA A 383 -7.79 -8.51 -7.45
CA ALA A 383 -6.55 -7.74 -7.36
C ALA A 383 -5.73 -7.74 -8.68
N PHE A 384 -6.02 -8.70 -9.58
CA PHE A 384 -5.35 -8.87 -10.88
C PHE A 384 -6.30 -8.79 -12.07
N ALA A 385 -7.61 -8.69 -11.84
CA ALA A 385 -8.57 -8.46 -12.90
C ALA A 385 -8.33 -7.04 -13.42
N THR A 386 -7.73 -6.99 -14.61
CA THR A 386 -7.15 -5.86 -15.37
C THR A 386 -5.67 -5.56 -15.05
N ASP A 387 -4.81 -6.51 -15.44
CA ASP A 387 -3.42 -6.27 -15.92
C ASP A 387 -3.41 -6.23 -17.45
#